data_AF-A0A940G317-F1
#
_entry.id   AF-A0A940G317-F1
#
_cell.length_a   1.000
_cell.length_b   1.000
_cell.length_c   1.000
_cell.angle_alpha   90.00
_cell.angle_beta   90.00
_cell.angle_gamma   90.00
#
_symmetry.space_group_name_H-M   'P 1'
#
loop_
_entity.id
_entity.type
_entity.pdbx_description
1 polymer ?
#
loop_
_entity_poly.entity_id
_entity_poly.type
_entity_poly.pdbx_seq_one_letter_code
_entity_poly.pdbx_strand_id
1 'polypeptide(L)'
;MRRRVIIISACFSGSWISRLASDDTIVMTAASADRTSFGCAEDRPLTYFGDAFLNGPLSRGASLAESFEGAKKTVTKWEQDEQLLNSLPQFFVGKNMEAFWSAAAPNAAPSVSAAKSAVAKRSTSLGPESVARQH
;
A
#
# COMPACT_ATOMS: atom_id res chain seq x y z
N MET A 1 23.64 13.60 -8.34
CA MET A 1 23.30 12.53 -7.36
C MET A 1 21.90 12.02 -7.66
N ARG A 2 21.67 10.70 -7.59
CA ARG A 2 20.36 10.09 -7.86
C ARG A 2 19.82 9.47 -6.57
N ARG A 3 18.96 10.20 -5.87
CA ARG A 3 18.23 9.71 -4.69
C ARG A 3 17.21 8.67 -5.11
N ARG A 4 17.05 7.60 -4.31
CA ARG A 4 16.12 6.51 -4.59
C ARG A 4 15.29 6.19 -3.34
N VAL A 5 13.98 6.04 -3.52
CA VAL A 5 13.09 5.46 -2.50
C VAL A 5 12.55 4.17 -3.07
N ILE A 6 12.74 3.08 -2.35
CA ILE A 6 12.35 1.73 -2.76
C ILE A 6 11.36 1.21 -1.72
N ILE A 7 10.17 0.81 -2.19
CA ILE A 7 9.12 0.22 -1.35
C ILE A 7 8.88 -1.19 -1.85
N ILE A 8 9.02 -2.18 -0.97
CA ILE A 8 8.87 -3.59 -1.31
C ILE A 8 7.68 -4.16 -0.53
N SER A 9 6.58 -4.36 -1.24
CA SER A 9 5.36 -4.96 -0.68
C SER A 9 5.29 -6.45 -1.03
N ALA A 10 5.95 -7.29 -0.22
CA ALA A 10 5.94 -8.75 -0.38
C ALA A 10 6.29 -9.48 0.94
N CYS A 11 5.98 -10.78 0.99
CA CYS A 11 6.47 -11.68 2.03
C CYS A 11 8.00 -11.70 2.05
N PHE A 12 8.59 -11.76 3.24
CA PHE A 12 10.05 -11.85 3.45
C PHE A 12 10.84 -10.66 2.87
N SER A 13 10.16 -9.54 2.60
CA SER A 13 10.74 -8.38 1.89
C SER A 13 11.92 -7.74 2.62
N GLY A 14 11.99 -7.85 3.95
CA GLY A 14 13.13 -7.43 4.77
C GLY A 14 14.48 -8.04 4.34
N SER A 15 14.46 -9.23 3.71
CA SER A 15 15.68 -9.88 3.20
C SER A 15 16.41 -9.08 2.11
N TRP A 16 15.73 -8.13 1.46
CA TRP A 16 16.29 -7.31 0.38
C TRP A 16 16.98 -6.03 0.87
N ILE A 17 16.78 -5.64 2.14
CA ILE A 17 17.29 -4.37 2.67
C ILE A 17 18.81 -4.26 2.48
N SER A 18 19.56 -5.31 2.87
CA SER A 18 21.03 -5.30 2.79
C SER A 18 21.56 -5.18 1.36
N ARG A 19 20.82 -5.71 0.37
CA ARG A 19 21.23 -5.71 -1.04
C ARG A 19 20.89 -4.40 -1.76
N LEU A 20 19.95 -3.63 -1.22
CA LEU A 20 19.46 -2.38 -1.81
C LEU A 20 19.95 -1.14 -1.06
N ALA A 21 20.45 -1.32 0.17
CA ALA A 21 21.02 -0.27 0.99
C ALA A 21 22.24 0.39 0.33
N SER A 22 22.25 1.72 0.34
CA SER A 22 23.33 2.60 -0.07
C SER A 22 23.15 3.97 0.60
N ASP A 23 24.17 4.81 0.57
CA ASP A 23 24.10 6.15 1.16
C ASP A 23 22.97 7.03 0.60
N ASP A 24 22.53 6.78 -0.65
CA ASP A 24 21.53 7.57 -1.38
C ASP A 24 20.17 6.86 -1.54
N THR A 25 19.88 5.85 -0.72
CA THR A 25 18.63 5.08 -0.78
C THR A 25 17.85 5.11 0.52
N ILE A 26 16.52 5.18 0.41
CA ILE A 26 15.58 4.72 1.44
C ILE A 26 14.99 3.41 0.96
N VAL A 27 14.96 2.39 1.80
CA VAL A 27 14.30 1.11 1.53
C VAL A 27 13.25 0.89 2.62
N MET A 28 12.01 0.59 2.23
CA MET A 28 10.91 0.25 3.12
C MET A 28 10.31 -1.08 2.70
N THR A 29 9.95 -1.91 3.66
CA THR A 29 9.50 -3.30 3.43
C THR A 29 8.24 -3.58 4.20
N ALA A 30 7.32 -4.31 3.58
CA ALA A 30 6.05 -4.68 4.20
C ALA A 30 6.18 -5.77 5.27
N ALA A 31 7.26 -6.54 5.28
CA ALA A 31 7.48 -7.61 6.24
C ALA A 31 8.98 -7.78 6.56
N SER A 32 9.30 -8.30 7.75
CA SER A 32 10.66 -8.73 8.08
C SER A 32 11.09 -9.95 7.26
N ALA A 33 12.39 -10.23 7.26
CA ALA A 33 12.99 -11.29 6.45
C ALA A 33 12.45 -12.70 6.74
N ASP A 34 11.80 -12.90 7.89
CA ASP A 34 11.27 -14.16 8.42
C ASP A 34 9.74 -14.19 8.53
N ARG A 35 9.03 -13.19 7.97
CA ARG A 35 7.57 -13.05 8.09
C ARG A 35 6.88 -12.90 6.73
N THR A 36 5.63 -13.33 6.66
CA THR A 36 4.73 -13.05 5.54
C THR A 36 4.15 -11.64 5.64
N SER A 37 3.75 -11.07 4.50
CA SER A 37 2.92 -9.85 4.43
C SER A 37 1.48 -10.22 4.07
N PHE A 38 0.51 -9.37 4.39
CA PHE A 38 -0.92 -9.67 4.22
C PHE A 38 -1.68 -8.61 3.41
N GLY A 39 -2.92 -8.96 3.06
CA GLY A 39 -3.88 -8.03 2.47
C GLY A 39 -4.07 -8.11 0.96
N CYS A 40 -3.53 -9.14 0.30
CA CYS A 40 -3.92 -9.44 -1.08
C CYS A 40 -5.34 -10.03 -1.09
N ALA A 41 -6.28 -9.32 -1.69
CA ALA A 41 -7.65 -9.78 -1.92
C ALA A 41 -8.20 -9.16 -3.22
N GLU A 42 -9.19 -9.80 -3.85
CA GLU A 42 -9.76 -9.34 -5.13
C GLU A 42 -10.40 -7.94 -5.04
N ASP A 43 -10.92 -7.61 -3.87
CA ASP A 43 -11.59 -6.33 -3.56
C ASP A 43 -10.65 -5.29 -2.93
N ARG A 44 -9.37 -5.63 -2.70
CA ARG A 44 -8.39 -4.73 -2.10
C ARG A 44 -7.35 -4.31 -3.14
N PRO A 45 -7.30 -3.02 -3.53
CA PRO A 45 -6.33 -2.54 -4.54
C PRO A 45 -4.89 -2.51 -4.03
N LEU A 46 -4.68 -2.57 -2.72
CA LEU A 46 -3.37 -2.52 -2.07
C LEU A 46 -3.30 -3.55 -0.94
N THR A 47 -2.09 -4.05 -0.67
CA THR A 47 -1.77 -4.85 0.54
C THR A 47 -1.92 -4.01 1.81
N TYR A 48 -1.91 -4.64 2.98
CA TYR A 48 -2.06 -3.92 4.26
C TYR A 48 -1.02 -2.82 4.41
N PHE A 49 0.25 -3.14 4.15
CA PHE A 49 1.31 -2.14 4.21
C PHE A 49 1.17 -1.07 3.12
N GLY A 50 0.84 -1.47 1.89
CA GLY A 50 0.66 -0.53 0.78
C GLY A 50 -0.44 0.50 1.07
N ASP A 51 -1.58 0.04 1.56
CA ASP A 51 -2.72 0.89 1.92
C ASP A 51 -2.38 1.78 3.12
N ALA A 52 -1.90 1.19 4.21
CA ALA A 52 -1.55 1.91 5.43
C ALA A 52 -0.47 2.98 5.21
N PHE A 53 0.46 2.75 4.28
CA PHE A 53 1.51 3.70 3.96
C PHE A 53 1.05 4.79 2.97
N LEU A 54 0.52 4.40 1.81
CA LEU A 54 0.21 5.33 0.73
C LEU A 54 -1.08 6.13 0.99
N ASN A 55 -2.10 5.48 1.54
CA ASN A 55 -3.38 6.12 1.84
C ASN A 55 -3.45 6.65 3.28
N GLY A 56 -2.49 6.30 4.14
CA GLY A 56 -2.40 6.73 5.54
C GLY A 56 -1.86 8.15 5.76
N PRO A 57 -0.91 8.38 6.68
CA PRO A 57 -0.38 9.73 6.93
C PRO A 57 0.28 10.40 5.71
N LEU A 58 0.87 9.61 4.80
CA LEU A 58 1.54 10.15 3.61
C LEU A 58 0.60 10.94 2.71
N SER A 59 -0.64 10.46 2.53
CA SER A 59 -1.67 11.13 1.73
C SER A 59 -2.08 12.49 2.31
N ARG A 60 -1.73 12.76 3.58
CA ARG A 60 -1.99 14.00 4.31
C ARG A 60 -0.76 14.89 4.44
N GLY A 61 0.33 14.57 3.73
CA GLY A 61 1.56 15.36 3.70
C GLY A 61 2.55 15.09 4.83
N ALA A 62 2.34 14.02 5.62
CA ALA A 62 3.32 13.63 6.63
C ALA A 62 4.68 13.25 5.98
N SER A 63 5.74 13.31 6.77
CA SER A 63 7.06 12.82 6.33
C SER A 63 7.05 11.32 6.04
N LEU A 64 8.06 10.81 5.32
CA LEU A 64 8.21 9.36 5.13
C LEU A 64 8.39 8.63 6.46
N ALA A 65 9.12 9.23 7.40
CA ALA A 65 9.32 8.71 8.74
C ALA A 65 8.00 8.54 9.50
N GLU A 66 7.21 9.61 9.59
CA GLU A 66 5.91 9.57 10.27
C GLU A 66 4.92 8.63 9.58
N SER A 67 4.94 8.62 8.24
CA SER A 67 4.09 7.75 7.44
C SER A 67 4.42 6.27 7.63
N PHE A 68 5.70 5.92 7.71
CA PHE A 68 6.13 4.56 7.97
C PHE A 68 5.74 4.11 9.38
N GLU A 69 5.97 4.95 10.39
CA GLU A 69 5.59 4.63 11.77
C GLU A 69 4.07 4.52 11.93
N GLY A 70 3.30 5.38 11.27
CA GLY A 70 1.85 5.26 11.19
C GLY A 70 1.40 3.98 10.50
N ALA A 71 2.01 3.64 9.35
CA ALA A 71 1.71 2.42 8.63
C ALA A 71 2.00 1.17 9.45
N LYS A 72 3.15 1.12 10.14
CA LYS A 72 3.54 0.00 11.01
C LYS A 72 2.52 -0.23 12.14
N LYS A 73 2.01 0.83 12.76
CA LYS A 73 0.96 0.76 13.79
C LYS A 73 -0.34 0.22 13.21
N THR A 74 -0.77 0.76 12.07
CA THR A 74 -2.01 0.34 11.38
C THR A 74 -1.94 -1.12 10.94
N VAL A 75 -0.85 -1.54 10.29
CA VAL A 75 -0.62 -2.92 9.86
C VAL A 75 -0.66 -3.87 11.05
N THR A 76 0.07 -3.55 12.13
CA THR A 76 0.05 -4.34 13.36
C THR A 76 -1.36 -4.52 13.89
N LYS A 77 -2.16 -3.44 13.89
CA LYS A 77 -3.55 -3.51 14.34
C LYS A 77 -4.41 -4.40 13.45
N TRP A 78 -4.36 -4.23 12.13
CA TRP A 78 -5.16 -5.05 11.19
C TRP A 78 -4.79 -6.53 11.28
N GLU A 79 -3.50 -6.84 11.38
CA GLU A 79 -3.02 -8.21 11.55
C GLU A 79 -3.51 -8.81 12.86
N GLN A 80 -3.47 -8.05 13.97
CA GLN A 80 -4.00 -8.51 15.26
C GLN A 80 -5.52 -8.73 15.25
N ASP A 81 -6.26 -7.81 14.64
CA ASP A 81 -7.72 -7.90 14.52
C ASP A 81 -8.14 -9.16 13.73
N GLU A 82 -7.28 -9.62 12.80
CA GLU A 82 -7.45 -10.86 12.03
C GLU A 82 -6.68 -12.07 12.59
N GLN A 83 -6.09 -11.94 13.78
CA GLN A 83 -5.31 -13.00 14.45
C GLN A 83 -4.13 -13.54 13.62
N LEU A 84 -3.57 -12.68 12.77
CA LEU A 84 -2.40 -12.97 11.95
C LEU A 84 -1.12 -12.72 12.74
N LEU A 85 -0.07 -13.43 12.35
CA LEU A 85 1.27 -13.19 12.87
C LEU A 85 1.81 -11.88 12.28
N ASN A 86 2.21 -10.93 13.13
CA ASN A 86 2.64 -9.61 12.66
C ASN A 86 3.74 -9.69 11.60
N SER A 87 3.57 -8.96 10.50
CA SER A 87 4.54 -8.90 9.40
C SER A 87 5.82 -8.15 9.77
N LEU A 88 5.76 -7.27 10.76
CA LEU A 88 6.87 -6.44 11.24
C LEU A 88 7.54 -5.62 10.11
N PRO A 89 6.86 -4.61 9.52
CA PRO A 89 7.46 -3.72 8.53
C PRO A 89 8.81 -3.16 8.98
N GLN A 90 9.79 -3.12 8.07
CA GLN A 90 11.16 -2.61 8.34
C GLN A 90 11.57 -1.53 7.33
N PHE A 91 12.58 -0.73 7.68
CA PHE A 91 13.16 0.28 6.81
C PHE A 91 14.68 0.41 6.96
N PHE A 92 15.31 1.05 5.98
CA PHE A 92 16.70 1.53 5.99
C PHE A 92 16.77 2.95 5.40
N VAL A 93 17.56 3.81 6.01
CA VAL A 93 17.83 5.18 5.53
C VAL A 93 19.34 5.33 5.32
N GLY A 94 19.74 5.62 4.09
CA GLY A 94 21.12 5.97 3.77
C GLY A 94 21.48 7.35 4.34
N LYS A 95 22.75 7.54 4.69
CA LYS A 95 23.22 8.76 5.36
C LYS A 95 22.90 10.07 4.61
N ASN A 96 22.83 10.03 3.28
CA ASN A 96 22.51 11.22 2.46
C ASN A 96 20.99 11.43 2.28
N MET A 97 20.17 10.56 2.87
CA MET A 97 18.72 10.55 2.74
C MET A 97 17.98 11.00 4.01
N GLU A 98 18.67 11.23 5.13
CA GLU A 98 18.06 11.59 6.42
C GLU A 98 17.17 12.83 6.33
N ALA A 99 17.64 13.87 5.63
CA ALA A 99 16.85 15.08 5.41
C ALA A 99 15.57 14.80 4.59
N PHE A 100 15.63 13.86 3.64
CA PHE A 100 14.48 13.47 2.82
C PHE A 100 13.52 12.55 3.59
N TRP A 101 14.06 11.71 4.48
CA TRP A 101 13.28 10.82 5.34
C TRP A 101 12.39 11.60 6.32
N SER A 102 12.95 12.66 6.91
CA SER A 102 12.29 13.45 7.96
C SER A 102 11.53 14.68 7.45
N ALA A 103 11.76 15.12 6.22
CA ALA A 103 11.03 16.25 5.66
C ALA A 103 9.56 15.89 5.43
N ALA A 104 8.65 16.78 5.81
CA ALA A 104 7.25 16.70 5.39
C ALA A 104 7.17 16.65 3.86
N ALA A 105 6.28 15.82 3.31
CA ALA A 105 6.18 15.64 1.87
C ALA A 105 5.84 17.00 1.22
N PRO A 106 6.72 17.59 0.39
CA PRO A 106 6.60 18.99 -0.02
C PRO A 106 5.41 19.27 -0.96
N ASN A 107 4.69 18.24 -1.40
CA ASN A 107 3.32 18.30 -1.90
C ASN A 107 2.71 16.92 -1.67
N ALA A 108 1.64 16.81 -0.87
CA ALA A 108 0.88 15.57 -0.76
C ALA A 108 0.48 15.12 -2.19
N ALA A 109 0.95 13.95 -2.62
CA ALA A 109 0.52 13.38 -3.89
C ALA A 109 -1.01 13.31 -3.89
N PRO A 110 -1.70 13.57 -5.03
CA PRO A 110 -3.14 13.37 -5.07
C PRO A 110 -3.40 11.93 -4.62
N SER A 111 -4.32 11.78 -3.68
CA SER A 111 -4.73 10.47 -3.18
C SER A 111 -4.98 9.54 -4.36
N VAL A 112 -4.46 8.31 -4.31
CA VAL A 112 -4.81 7.27 -5.28
C VAL A 112 -6.22 6.77 -4.91
N SER A 113 -7.20 7.66 -4.97
CA SER A 113 -8.61 7.33 -4.90
C SER A 113 -9.28 7.89 -6.14
N ALA A 114 -9.41 7.00 -7.13
CA ALA A 114 -10.42 7.00 -8.21
C ALA A 114 -9.86 6.46 -9.55
N ALA A 115 -9.17 5.32 -9.55
CA ALA A 115 -9.41 4.38 -10.66
C ALA A 115 -10.75 3.70 -10.36
N LYS A 116 -11.84 4.42 -10.63
CA LYS A 116 -13.21 3.93 -10.44
C LYS A 116 -13.35 2.59 -11.15
N SER A 117 -13.86 1.58 -10.44
CA SER A 117 -14.48 0.39 -11.01
C SER A 117 -15.50 0.81 -12.06
N ALA A 118 -15.12 0.75 -13.33
CA ALA A 118 -16.05 0.67 -14.44
C ALA A 118 -16.38 -0.80 -14.69
N VAL A 119 -16.90 -1.47 -13.67
CA VAL A 119 -17.55 -2.77 -13.78
C VAL A 119 -18.88 -2.63 -13.05
N ALA A 120 -19.96 -2.98 -13.75
CA ALA A 120 -21.36 -2.96 -13.33
C ALA A 120 -22.13 -1.63 -13.46
N LYS A 121 -22.73 -1.43 -14.66
CA LYS A 121 -24.19 -1.26 -14.78
C LYS A 121 -24.66 -1.50 -16.22
N ARG A 122 -25.04 -2.75 -16.50
CA ARG A 122 -26.08 -3.05 -17.50
C ARG A 122 -26.89 -4.23 -16.99
N SER A 123 -27.82 -3.93 -16.09
CA SER A 123 -28.99 -4.77 -15.87
C SER A 123 -30.17 -3.99 -16.42
N THR A 124 -30.74 -4.48 -17.52
CA THR A 124 -32.10 -4.16 -17.93
C THR A 124 -32.74 -5.47 -18.41
N SER A 125 -33.47 -6.07 -17.47
CA SER A 125 -34.79 -6.70 -17.63
C SER A 125 -35.00 -7.73 -18.74
N LEU A 126 -35.00 -9.01 -18.36
CA LEU A 126 -35.97 -9.96 -18.92
C LEU A 126 -37.37 -9.58 -18.39
N GLY A 127 -38.29 -9.28 -19.29
CA GLY A 127 -39.74 -9.32 -19.03
C GLY A 127 -40.37 -10.37 -19.94
N PRO A 128 -41.31 -11.21 -19.45
CA PRO A 128 -42.03 -12.15 -20.29
C PRO A 128 -43.29 -11.52 -20.91
N GLU A 129 -43.76 -12.17 -21.97
CA GLU A 129 -45.10 -12.10 -22.59
C GLU A 129 -45.49 -10.89 -23.47
N SER A 130 -45.65 -11.17 -24.77
CA SER A 130 -46.81 -10.73 -25.54
C SER A 130 -47.05 -11.69 -26.71
N VAL A 131 -48.07 -12.53 -26.55
CA VAL A 131 -48.76 -13.23 -27.63
C VAL A 131 -49.56 -12.19 -28.40
N ALA A 132 -49.31 -12.04 -29.70
CA ALA A 132 -50.24 -11.41 -30.63
C ALA A 132 -50.15 -12.06 -32.00
N ARG A 133 -51.27 -12.70 -32.39
CA ARG A 133 -51.65 -13.09 -33.75
C ARG A 133 -51.39 -11.95 -34.75
N GLN A 134 -51.02 -12.30 -35.99
CA GLN A 134 -51.81 -11.95 -37.19
C GLN A 134 -51.20 -12.50 -38.50
N HIS A 135 -52.10 -13.13 -39.27
CA HIS A 135 -52.17 -13.42 -40.72
C HIS A 135 -51.13 -14.33 -41.39
#